data_AF-A0A534MA79-F1
#
_entry.id   AF-A0A534MA79-F1
#
_cell.length_a   1.000
_cell.length_b   1.000
_cell.length_c   1.000
_cell.angle_alpha   90.00
_cell.angle_beta   90.00
_cell.angle_gamma   90.00
#
_symmetry.space_group_name_H-M   'P 1'
#
loop_
_entity.id
_entity.type
_entity.pdbx_description
1 polymer ?
#
loop_
_entity_poly.entity_id
_entity_poly.type
_entity_poly.pdbx_seq_one_letter_code
_entity_poly.pdbx_strand_id
1 'polypeptide(L)' 'MKDEAGKGVRMVRDNLVKAMREAGLQEIPALGRPFDPYTMDAVQQVSEKDSKDGLVKEVLRKGYRLHDRILR' A
#
# COMPACT_ATOMS: atom_id res chain seq x y z
N MET A 1 14.85 10.03 -22.66
CA MET A 1 13.60 9.53 -23.28
C MET A 1 12.42 9.94 -22.42
N LYS A 2 11.82 11.12 -22.66
CA LYS A 2 10.48 11.47 -22.19
C LYS A 2 9.64 11.54 -23.46
N ASP A 3 8.96 10.47 -23.78
CA ASP A 3 8.03 10.44 -24.91
C ASP A 3 6.68 11.05 -24.49
N GLU A 4 5.99 11.68 -25.45
CA GLU A 4 4.64 12.24 -25.24
C GLU A 4 3.64 11.13 -24.84
N ALA A 5 3.84 9.91 -25.35
CA ALA A 5 3.05 8.74 -24.95
C ALA A 5 3.14 8.46 -23.44
N GLY A 6 4.35 8.44 -22.86
CA GLY A 6 4.54 8.22 -21.43
C GLY A 6 3.98 9.35 -20.57
N LYS A 7 3.87 10.58 -21.11
CA LYS A 7 3.17 11.68 -20.44
C LYS A 7 1.66 11.44 -20.40
N GLY A 8 1.06 11.03 -21.53
CA GLY A 8 -0.36 10.66 -21.58
C GLY A 8 -0.72 9.52 -20.63
N VAL A 9 0.09 8.46 -20.60
CA VAL A 9 -0.11 7.31 -19.68
C VAL A 9 -0.04 7.74 -18.22
N ARG A 10 0.91 8.62 -17.85
CA ARG A 10 1.00 9.18 -16.49
C ARG A 10 -0.27 9.96 -16.13
N MET A 11 -0.79 10.78 -17.04
CA MET A 11 -2.01 11.56 -16.78
C MET A 11 -3.23 10.65 -16.55
N VAL A 12 -3.39 9.60 -17.36
CA VAL A 12 -4.49 8.62 -17.18
C VAL A 12 -4.37 7.92 -15.83
N ARG A 13 -3.17 7.46 -15.47
CA ARG A 13 -2.90 6.84 -14.17
C ARG A 13 -3.26 7.79 -13.01
N ASP A 14 -2.83 9.04 -13.09
CA ASP A 14 -3.04 10.01 -12.01
C ASP A 14 -4.52 10.35 -11.85
N ASN A 15 -5.25 10.50 -12.95
CA ASN A 15 -6.70 10.69 -12.94
C ASN A 15 -7.43 9.48 -12.34
N LEU A 16 -7.02 8.26 -12.69
CA LEU A 16 -7.59 7.04 -12.13
C LEU A 16 -7.38 6.95 -10.61
N VAL A 17 -6.14 7.19 -10.16
CA VAL A 17 -5.81 7.18 -8.72
C VAL A 17 -6.60 8.26 -7.98
N LYS A 18 -6.76 9.45 -8.57
CA LYS A 18 -7.56 10.52 -7.99
C LYS A 18 -9.03 10.11 -7.83
N ALA A 19 -9.64 9.59 -8.89
CA ALA A 19 -11.03 9.14 -8.87
C ALA A 19 -11.26 8.02 -7.83
N MET A 20 -10.33 7.07 -7.71
CA MET A 20 -10.40 6.03 -6.67
C MET A 20 -10.34 6.60 -5.26
N ARG A 21 -9.48 7.59 -5.00
CA ARG A 21 -9.39 8.27 -3.69
C ARG A 21 -10.67 9.04 -3.37
N GLU A 22 -11.23 9.75 -4.36
CA GLU A 22 -12.51 10.48 -4.22
C GLU A 22 -13.67 9.51 -3.95
N ALA A 23 -13.64 8.31 -4.51
CA ALA A 23 -14.59 7.24 -4.23
C ALA A 23 -14.41 6.59 -2.85
N GLY A 24 -13.40 6.99 -2.05
CA GLY A 24 -13.19 6.50 -0.68
C GLY A 24 -12.12 5.42 -0.53
N LEU A 25 -11.33 5.14 -1.58
CA LEU A 25 -10.20 4.22 -1.48
C LEU A 25 -9.07 4.83 -0.65
N GLN A 26 -8.58 4.11 0.34
CA GLN A 26 -7.46 4.51 1.20
C GLN A 26 -6.42 3.39 1.27
N GLU A 27 -5.14 3.77 1.19
CA GLU A 27 -4.03 2.85 1.45
C GLU A 27 -3.96 2.55 2.95
N ILE A 28 -3.75 1.28 3.30
CA ILE A 28 -3.55 0.83 4.69
C ILE A 28 -2.08 1.05 5.05
N PRO A 29 -1.74 1.96 5.97
CA PRO A 29 -0.34 2.15 6.36
C PRO A 29 0.12 0.95 7.18
N ALA A 30 1.17 0.27 6.71
CA ALA A 30 1.70 -0.92 7.36
C ALA A 30 3.14 -0.75 7.84
N LEU A 31 4.02 -0.13 7.05
CA LEU A 31 5.44 -0.01 7.36
C LEU A 31 5.70 0.61 8.75
N GLY A 32 6.48 -0.09 9.58
CA GLY A 32 6.84 0.34 10.93
C GLY A 32 5.70 0.28 11.97
N ARG A 33 4.52 -0.22 11.59
CA ARG A 33 3.39 -0.44 12.51
C ARG A 33 3.34 -1.88 13.01
N PRO A 34 2.67 -2.13 14.16
CA PRO A 34 2.38 -3.49 14.59
C PRO A 34 1.63 -4.26 13.50
N PHE A 35 2.02 -5.52 13.30
CA PHE A 35 1.31 -6.43 12.40
C PHE A 35 -0.14 -6.64 12.88
N ASP A 36 -1.07 -6.50 11.96
CA ASP A 36 -2.50 -6.74 12.20
C ASP A 36 -3.02 -7.80 11.22
N PRO A 37 -3.35 -9.02 11.67
CA PRO A 37 -3.81 -10.11 10.80
C PRO A 37 -5.17 -9.84 10.14
N TYR A 38 -5.94 -8.86 10.61
CA TYR A 38 -7.19 -8.49 9.95
C TYR A 38 -6.98 -7.64 8.70
N THR A 39 -5.84 -6.94 8.61
CA THR A 39 -5.55 -5.97 7.54
C THR A 39 -4.27 -6.27 6.77
N MET A 40 -3.47 -7.25 7.19
CA MET A 40 -2.15 -7.53 6.64
C MET A 40 -1.91 -9.03 6.48
N ASP A 41 -1.20 -9.39 5.40
CA ASP A 41 -0.71 -10.75 5.16
C ASP A 41 0.77 -10.85 5.57
N ALA A 42 1.08 -11.75 6.51
CA ALA A 42 2.46 -12.05 6.88
C ALA A 42 3.12 -12.93 5.83
N VAL A 43 4.19 -12.44 5.19
CA VAL A 43 4.94 -13.19 4.17
C VAL A 43 6.19 -13.84 4.76
N GLN A 44 6.93 -13.13 5.60
CA GLN A 44 8.16 -13.61 6.21
C GLN A 44 8.38 -12.95 7.57
N GLN A 45 8.87 -13.73 8.54
CA GLN A 45 9.39 -13.21 9.80
C GLN A 45 10.91 -13.06 9.70
N VAL A 46 11.42 -11.91 10.15
CA VAL A 46 12.86 -11.61 10.16
C VAL A 46 13.26 -11.28 11.59
N SER A 47 14.32 -11.92 12.09
CA SER A 47 14.91 -11.61 13.39
C SER A 47 16.09 -10.67 13.20
N GLU A 48 15.98 -9.45 13.71
CA GLU A 48 17.08 -8.47 13.77
C GLU A 48 17.36 -8.13 15.24
N LYS A 49 18.64 -8.08 15.63
CA LYS A 49 19.04 -7.83 17.03
C LYS A 49 18.52 -6.51 17.61
N ASP A 50 18.32 -5.50 16.76
CA ASP A 50 17.97 -4.14 17.18
C ASP A 50 16.56 -3.69 16.73
N SER A 51 15.72 -4.63 16.25
CA SER A 51 14.34 -4.32 15.86
C SER A 51 13.37 -4.65 16.99
N LYS A 52 12.30 -3.85 17.09
CA LYS A 52 11.15 -4.22 17.93
C LYS A 52 10.38 -5.35 17.26
N ASP A 53 10.10 -6.39 18.03
CA ASP A 53 9.28 -7.51 17.58
C ASP A 53 7.86 -7.07 17.22
N GLY A 54 7.27 -7.77 16.26
CA GLY A 54 5.88 -7.57 15.84
C GLY A 54 5.63 -6.35 14.96
N LEU A 55 6.66 -5.60 14.56
CA LEU A 55 6.51 -4.51 13.58
C LEU A 55 6.70 -4.99 12.15
N VAL A 56 5.93 -4.42 11.22
CA VAL A 56 6.09 -4.64 9.78
C VAL A 56 7.39 -3.98 9.32
N LYS A 57 8.35 -4.81 8.90
CA LYS A 57 9.66 -4.37 8.42
C LYS A 57 9.64 -3.86 6.97
N GLU A 58 8.83 -4.49 6.11
CA GLU A 58 8.74 -4.18 4.68
C GLU A 58 7.31 -4.43 4.16
N VAL A 59 6.89 -3.65 3.16
CA VAL A 59 5.59 -3.80 2.50
C VAL A 59 5.81 -4.19 1.04
N LEU A 60 5.66 -5.47 0.73
CA LEU A 60 5.81 -6.01 -0.64
C LEU A 60 4.67 -5.58 -1.57
N ARG A 61 3.45 -5.48 -1.01
CA ARG A 61 2.25 -5.03 -1.69
C ARG A 61 1.46 -4.12 -0.77
N LYS A 62 1.08 -2.95 -1.27
CA LYS A 62 0.22 -2.00 -0.56
C LYS A 62 -1.17 -2.62 -0.36
N GLY A 63 -1.65 -2.56 0.88
CA GLY A 63 -3.03 -2.87 1.23
C GLY A 63 -3.94 -1.67 1.03
N TYR A 64 -5.21 -1.91 0.70
CA TYR A 64 -6.21 -0.86 0.50
C TYR A 64 -7.55 -1.22 1.14
N ARG A 65 -8.22 -0.20 1.67
CA ARG A 65 -9.60 -0.26 2.11
C ARG A 65 -10.48 0.67 1.27
N LEU A 66 -11.70 0.25 1.00
CA LEU A 66 -12.76 1.08 0.42
C LEU A 66 -13.88 1.18 1.45
N HIS A 67 -14.04 2.36 2.03
CA HIS A 67 -14.87 2.55 3.22
C HIS A 67 -14.46 1.55 4.31
N ASP A 68 -15.38 0.69 4.75
CA ASP A 68 -15.15 -0.31 5.80
C ASP A 68 -14.68 -1.67 5.27
N ARG A 69 -14.57 -1.82 3.94
CA ARG A 69 -14.18 -3.08 3.30
C ARG A 69 -12.70 -3.08 2.96
N ILE A 70 -11.96 -4.04 3.50
CA ILE A 70 -10.59 -4.35 3.09
C ILE A 70 -10.66 -5.03 1.74
N LEU A 71 -9.92 -4.51 0.76
CA LEU A 71 -9.90 -5.07 -0.59
C LEU A 71 -8.79 -6.09 -0.74
N ARG A 72 -7.62 -5.77 -0.18
CA ARG A 72 -6.41 -6.57 -0.17
C ARG A 72 -5.34 -5.89 0.66
#